data_AF-A0A2G2DBM0-F1
#
_entry.id   AF-A0A2G2DBM0-F1
#
_cell.length_a   1.000
_cell.length_b   1.000
_cell.length_c   1.000
_cell.angle_alpha   90.00
_cell.angle_beta   90.00
_cell.angle_gamma   90.00
#
_symmetry.space_group_name_H-M   'P 1'
#
loop_
_entity.id
_entity.type
_entity.pdbx_description
1 polymer ?
#
loop_
_entity_poly.entity_id
_entity_poly.type
_entity_poly.pdbx_seq_one_letter_code
_entity_poly.pdbx_strand_id
1 'polypeptide(L)' 'EKHRFIRTHRNFLVNSKMIEEIILNEDTILLKGNRSVPLSDNYKKLTKDFNLLS' A
#
# COMPACT_ATOMS: atom_id res chain seq x y z
N GLU A 1 -4.72 3.19 19.74
CA GLU A 1 -4.60 2.38 18.51
C GLU A 1 -3.62 3.04 17.55
N LYS A 2 -2.57 2.35 17.14
CA LYS A 2 -1.45 2.94 16.38
C LYS A 2 -1.84 3.14 14.92
N HIS A 3 -1.75 4.37 14.43
CA HIS A 3 -1.74 4.65 12.99
C HIS A 3 -0.55 3.89 12.35
N ARG A 4 -0.81 2.77 11.67
CA ARG A 4 0.21 2.01 10.95
C ARG A 4 0.50 2.74 9.64
N PHE A 5 1.52 3.57 9.66
CA PHE A 5 2.12 4.11 8.44
C PHE A 5 3.09 3.09 7.87
N ILE A 6 2.95 2.79 6.58
CA ILE A 6 3.73 1.80 5.86
C ILE A 6 4.38 2.48 4.68
N ARG A 7 5.67 2.23 4.52
CA ARG A 7 6.45 2.78 3.43
C ARG A 7 6.25 1.90 2.20
N THR A 8 5.63 2.44 1.17
CA THR A 8 5.29 1.69 -0.06
C THR A 8 6.31 1.95 -1.16
N HIS A 9 7.02 3.08 -1.09
CA HIS A 9 8.09 3.44 -2.02
C HIS A 9 9.15 4.27 -1.29
N ARG A 10 10.34 4.43 -1.88
CA ARG A 10 11.46 5.19 -1.28
C ARG A 10 11.05 6.58 -0.81
N ASN A 11 10.09 7.20 -1.49
CA ASN A 11 9.62 8.56 -1.19
C ASN A 11 8.15 8.61 -0.73
N PHE A 12 7.50 7.45 -0.50
CA PHE A 12 6.08 7.42 -0.14
C PHE A 12 5.84 6.64 1.15
N LEU A 13 5.08 7.28 2.04
CA LEU A 13 4.59 6.73 3.29
C LEU A 13 3.06 6.82 3.28
N VAL A 14 2.41 5.68 3.49
CA VAL A 14 0.96 5.53 3.32
C VAL A 14 0.35 5.05 4.62
N ASN A 15 -0.80 5.59 4.99
CA ASN A 15 -1.55 5.07 6.12
C ASN A 15 -2.29 3.79 5.71
N SER A 16 -1.98 2.67 6.36
CA SER A 16 -2.58 1.37 6.07
C SER A 16 -4.11 1.36 6.17
N LYS A 17 -4.68 2.24 6.99
CA LYS A 17 -6.13 2.37 7.21
C LYS A 17 -6.85 3.09 6.06
N MET A 18 -6.10 3.80 5.22
CA MET A 18 -6.59 4.53 4.06
C MET A 18 -6.42 3.76 2.75
N ILE A 19 -5.75 2.60 2.78
CA ILE A 19 -5.62 1.73 1.61
C ILE A 19 -6.98 1.10 1.34
N GLU A 20 -7.48 1.30 0.12
CA GLU A 20 -8.68 0.60 -0.38
C GLU A 20 -8.28 -0.68 -1.08
N GLU A 21 -7.31 -0.61 -1.98
CA GLU A 21 -6.90 -1.74 -2.82
C GLU A 21 -5.41 -1.67 -3.16
N ILE A 22 -4.80 -2.83 -3.42
CA ILE A 22 -3.42 -2.93 -3.87
C ILE A 22 -3.42 -3.68 -5.20
N ILE A 23 -3.10 -2.97 -6.28
CA ILE A 23 -2.99 -3.52 -7.63
C ILE A 23 -1.54 -3.96 -7.85
N LEU A 24 -1.27 -5.23 -7.55
CA LEU A 24 0.08 -5.81 -7.65
C LEU A 24 0.61 -5.88 -9.09
N ASN A 25 -0.28 -5.97 -10.09
CA ASN A 25 0.11 -6.01 -11.51
C ASN A 25 0.63 -4.66 -12.02
N GLU A 26 0.17 -3.56 -11.43
CA GLU A 26 0.52 -2.19 -11.83
C GLU A 26 1.42 -1.51 -10.80
N ASP A 27 1.90 -2.25 -9.79
CA ASP A 27 2.76 -1.70 -8.74
C ASP A 27 2.16 -0.45 -8.10
N THR A 28 0.84 -0.48 -7.87
CA THR A 28 0.06 0.70 -7.46
C THR A 28 -0.87 0.36 -6.30
N ILE A 29 -0.97 1.26 -5.34
CA ILE A 29 -1.90 1.18 -4.21
C ILE A 29 -2.97 2.25 -4.38
N LEU A 30 -4.23 1.84 -4.33
CA LEU A 30 -5.38 2.72 -4.31
C LEU A 30 -5.71 3.12 -2.87
N LEU A 31 -5.88 4.41 -2.65
CA LEU A 31 -6.24 5.01 -1.38
C LEU A 31 -7.65 5.61 -1.46
N LYS A 32 -8.29 5.69 -0.30
CA LYS A 32 -9.57 6.36 -0.11
C LYS A 32 -9.56 7.75 -0.74
N GLY A 33 -10.60 8.01 -1.54
CA GLY A 33 -10.73 9.25 -2.29
C GLY A 33 -9.99 9.23 -3.64
N ASN A 34 -9.88 8.05 -4.26
CA ASN A 34 -9.42 7.89 -5.64
C ASN A 34 -7.97 8.38 -5.88
N ARG A 35 -7.12 8.28 -4.85
CA ARG A 35 -5.70 8.64 -4.92
C ARG A 35 -4.87 7.37 -5.04
N SER A 36 -3.94 7.34 -5.98
CA SER A 36 -3.02 6.22 -6.14
C SER A 36 -1.61 6.59 -5.68
N VAL A 37 -0.89 5.61 -5.16
CA VAL A 37 0.51 5.74 -4.77
C VAL A 37 1.31 4.56 -5.31
N PRO A 38 2.53 4.79 -5.81
CA PRO A 38 3.36 3.72 -6.33
C PRO A 38 3.83 2.81 -5.19
N LEU A 39 3.88 1.51 -5.48
CA LEU A 39 4.43 0.43 -4.68
C LEU A 39 5.70 -0.06 -5.37
N SER A 40 6.86 0.03 -4.72
CA SER A 40 8.07 -0.54 -5.29
C SER A 40 8.14 -2.05 -5.02
N ASP A 41 8.74 -2.80 -5.94
CA ASP A 41 9.06 -4.23 -5.76
C ASP A 41 9.73 -4.55 -4.42
N ASN A 42 10.65 -3.68 -3.98
CA ASN A 42 11.38 -3.89 -2.72
C ASN A 42 10.46 -3.85 -1.48
N TYR A 43 9.30 -3.21 -1.62
CA TYR A 43 8.28 -3.08 -0.59
C TYR A 43 7.09 -4.03 -0.82
N LYS A 44 7.07 -4.83 -1.90
CA LYS A 44 6.05 -5.91 -2.11
C LYS A 44 6.09 -6.98 -1.02
N LYS A 45 7.21 -7.16 -0.32
CA LYS A 45 7.24 -8.04 0.85
C LYS A 45 6.31 -7.56 1.97
N LEU A 46 6.01 -6.25 2.04
CA LEU A 46 5.08 -5.69 3.02
C LEU A 46 3.62 -6.02 2.70
N THR A 47 3.28 -6.34 1.44
CA THR A 47 1.91 -6.75 1.09
C THR A 47 1.58 -8.14 1.63
N LYS A 48 2.57 -8.95 2.04
CA LYS A 48 2.34 -10.24 2.73
C LYS A 48 1.76 -10.08 4.13
N ASP A 49 1.97 -8.93 4.79
CA ASP A 49 1.39 -8.62 6.10
C ASP A 49 -0.04 -8.06 5.97
N PHE A 50 -0.44 -7.65 4.77
CA PHE A 50 -1.83 -7.35 4.47
C PHE A 50 -2.51 -8.65 4.07
N ASN A 51 -3.64 -8.97 4.70
CA ASN A 51 -4.53 -10.00 4.18
C ASN A 51 -5.00 -9.56 2.79
N LEU A 52 -4.27 -9.99 1.76
CA LEU A 52 -4.72 -9.98 0.38
C LEU A 52 -5.96 -10.88 0.36
N LEU A 53 -7.14 -10.28 0.17
CA LEU A 53 -8.32 -11.05 -0.18
C LEU A 53 -8.11 -11.50 -1.62
N SER A 54 -7.65 -12.75 -1.77
CA SER A 54 -7.59 -13.48 -3.04
C SER A 54 -8.99 -13.73 -3.60
#